data_AF-A0A7W7N7K2-F1
#
_entry.id   AF-A0A7W7N7K2-F1
#
_cell.length_a   1.000
_cell.length_b   1.000
_cell.length_c   1.000
_cell.angle_alpha   90.00
_cell.angle_beta   90.00
_cell.angle_gamma   90.00
#
_symmetry.space_group_name_H-M   'P 1'
#
loop_
_entity.id
_entity.type
_entity.pdbx_description
1 polymer ?
#
loop_
_entity_poly.entity_id
_entity_poly.type
_entity_poly.pdbx_seq_one_letter_code
_entity_poly.pdbx_strand_id
1 'polypeptide(L)'
;MSTILNENRLHSKFKTLDHKISELNDQKIVAFFESLGLTERSDVAKDFLKWENILIVVPNRHVSHELKYYKYAISRISFLTNPYADQIHIYDLKEWKSASGNKTQFQIREMLKTSFGGVKKTIKES
;
A
#
# COMPACT_ATOMS: atom_id res chain seq x y z
N MET A 1 20.87 40.08 3.50
CA MET A 1 19.44 40.40 3.73
C MET A 1 18.65 39.12 3.54
N SER A 2 17.76 38.76 4.46
CA SER A 2 16.85 37.62 4.25
C SER A 2 15.77 38.05 3.26
N THR A 3 15.55 37.26 2.21
CA THR A 3 14.50 37.49 1.21
C THR A 3 13.10 37.23 1.78
N ILE A 4 13.02 36.50 2.91
CA ILE A 4 11.77 36.09 3.54
C ILE A 4 11.49 36.97 4.75
N LEU A 5 10.36 37.68 4.73
CA LEU A 5 9.93 38.61 5.79
C LEU A 5 9.80 37.94 7.17
N ASN A 6 9.31 36.70 7.23
CA ASN A 6 9.13 35.98 8.49
C ASN A 6 9.23 34.46 8.27
N GLU A 7 10.46 33.98 8.26
CA GLU A 7 10.80 32.59 8.00
C GLU A 7 10.18 31.62 9.02
N ASN A 8 10.21 31.96 10.31
CA ASN A 8 9.63 31.12 11.37
C ASN A 8 8.11 30.94 11.22
N ARG A 9 7.40 32.01 10.83
CA ARG A 9 5.96 31.94 10.53
C ARG A 9 5.68 31.08 9.30
N LEU A 10 6.54 31.14 8.29
CA LEU A 10 6.42 30.31 7.09
C LEU A 10 6.59 28.82 7.42
N HIS A 11 7.67 28.46 8.12
CA HIS A 11 7.96 27.07 8.50
C HIS A 11 6.86 26.46 9.38
N SER A 12 6.38 27.22 10.38
CA SER A 12 5.27 26.77 11.23
C SER A 12 3.96 26.61 10.44
N LYS A 13 3.69 27.49 9.47
CA LYS A 13 2.52 27.37 8.59
C LYS A 13 2.62 26.13 7.70
N PHE A 14 3.78 25.87 7.09
CA PHE A 14 4.02 24.66 6.29
C PHE A 14 3.84 23.40 7.12
N LYS A 15 4.47 23.30 8.30
CA LYS A 15 4.29 22.15 9.20
C LYS A 15 2.82 21.88 9.53
N THR A 16 2.03 22.94 9.74
CA THR A 16 0.59 22.82 9.99
C THR A 16 -0.17 22.29 8.76
N LEU A 17 0.18 22.78 7.57
CA LEU A 17 -0.44 22.32 6.33
C LEU A 17 -0.06 20.85 6.04
N ASP A 18 1.20 20.47 6.22
CA ASP A 18 1.67 19.11 6.02
C ASP A 18 0.96 18.13 6.95
N HIS A 19 0.77 18.51 8.23
CA HIS A 19 -0.02 17.73 9.17
C HIS A 19 -1.46 17.50 8.68
N LYS A 20 -2.13 18.58 8.24
CA LYS A 20 -3.49 18.48 7.70
C LYS A 20 -3.57 17.63 6.44
N ILE A 21 -2.57 17.73 5.55
CA ILE A 21 -2.48 16.89 4.35
C ILE A 21 -2.32 15.43 4.75
N SER A 22 -1.50 15.13 5.76
CA SER A 22 -1.34 13.78 6.29
C SER A 22 -2.64 13.22 6.85
N GLU A 23 -3.35 13.98 7.69
CA GLU A 23 -4.65 13.57 8.25
C GLU A 23 -5.69 13.31 7.16
N LEU A 24 -5.78 14.20 6.16
CA LEU A 24 -6.66 14.01 5.00
C LEU A 24 -6.28 12.78 4.18
N ASN A 25 -4.99 12.48 4.07
CA ASN A 25 -4.54 11.28 3.39
C ASN A 25 -4.91 10.01 4.16
N ASP A 26 -4.79 10.02 5.48
CA ASP A 26 -5.22 8.89 6.33
C ASP A 26 -6.72 8.64 6.18
N GLN A 27 -7.53 9.69 6.14
CA GLN A 27 -8.97 9.57 5.86
C GLN A 27 -9.25 8.97 4.48
N LYS A 28 -8.49 9.37 3.44
CA LYS A 28 -8.59 8.75 2.11
C LYS A 28 -8.24 7.26 2.13
N ILE A 29 -7.19 6.87 2.84
CA ILE A 29 -6.79 5.47 2.98
C ILE A 29 -7.92 4.67 3.65
N VAL A 30 -8.47 5.17 4.75
CA VAL A 30 -9.57 4.50 5.47
C VAL A 30 -10.79 4.35 4.57
N ALA A 31 -11.27 5.43 3.93
CA ALA A 31 -12.42 5.38 3.04
C ALA A 31 -12.20 4.43 1.85
N PHE A 32 -10.97 4.38 1.31
CA PHE A 32 -10.61 3.44 0.25
C PHE A 32 -10.60 1.99 0.74
N PHE A 33 -10.15 1.72 1.96
CA PHE A 33 -10.13 0.37 2.52
C PHE A 33 -11.53 -0.09 2.91
N GLU A 34 -12.39 0.80 3.40
CA GLU A 34 -13.80 0.54 3.65
C GLU A 34 -14.54 0.19 2.35
N SER A 35 -14.32 0.94 1.26
CA SER A 35 -14.98 0.65 -0.03
C SER A 35 -14.56 -0.69 -0.64
N LEU A 36 -13.38 -1.20 -0.26
CA LEU A 36 -12.89 -2.53 -0.63
C LEU A 36 -13.26 -3.63 0.39
N GLY A 37 -13.98 -3.30 1.47
CA GLY A 37 -14.33 -4.23 2.55
C GLY A 37 -13.13 -4.74 3.37
N LEU A 38 -11.99 -4.05 3.31
CA LEU A 38 -10.76 -4.47 3.99
C LEU A 38 -10.78 -4.19 5.50
N THR A 39 -11.51 -3.16 5.93
CA THR A 39 -11.57 -2.77 7.35
C THR A 39 -12.35 -3.75 8.22
N GLU A 40 -13.29 -4.51 7.64
CA GLU A 40 -14.10 -5.52 8.32
C GLU A 40 -13.40 -6.87 8.42
N ARG A 41 -12.42 -7.11 7.55
CA ARG A 41 -11.68 -8.37 7.47
C ARG A 41 -10.75 -8.57 8.67
N SER A 42 -10.70 -9.81 9.16
CA SER A 42 -9.89 -10.21 10.32
C SER A 42 -8.42 -10.39 9.98
N ASP A 43 -8.10 -10.70 8.72
CA ASP A 43 -6.73 -10.89 8.24
C ASP A 43 -5.99 -9.57 7.93
N VAL A 44 -6.72 -8.44 7.97
CA VAL A 44 -6.17 -7.10 7.74
C VAL A 44 -5.72 -6.49 9.07
N ALA A 45 -4.44 -6.13 9.15
CA ALA A 45 -3.85 -5.49 10.33
C ALA A 45 -4.54 -4.17 10.65
N LYS A 46 -4.99 -3.93 11.89
CA LYS A 46 -5.77 -2.73 12.24
C LYS A 46 -4.92 -1.46 12.41
N ASP A 47 -3.61 -1.58 12.48
CA ASP A 47 -2.67 -0.49 12.66
C ASP A 47 -1.94 -0.08 11.37
N PHE A 48 -2.50 -0.41 10.20
CA PHE A 48 -1.93 -0.10 8.88
C PHE A 48 -1.59 1.38 8.67
N LEU A 49 -2.26 2.31 9.37
CA LEU A 49 -1.96 3.75 9.28
C LEU A 49 -0.61 4.13 9.89
N LYS A 50 0.00 3.26 10.71
CA LYS A 50 1.35 3.48 11.25
C LYS A 50 2.45 3.17 10.24
N TRP A 51 2.15 2.43 9.17
CA TRP A 51 3.15 2.06 8.17
C TRP A 51 3.52 3.26 7.32
N GLU A 52 4.80 3.37 6.96
CA GLU A 52 5.27 4.47 6.11
C GLU A 52 4.59 4.39 4.72
N ASN A 53 4.56 3.20 4.13
CA ASN A 53 3.89 2.92 2.88
C ASN A 53 3.16 1.57 2.96
N ILE A 54 1.89 1.55 2.59
CA ILE A 54 1.06 0.36 2.54
C ILE A 54 1.19 -0.27 1.15
N LEU A 55 1.61 -1.54 1.11
CA LEU A 55 1.60 -2.35 -0.10
C LEU A 55 0.26 -3.07 -0.20
N ILE A 56 -0.47 -2.83 -1.27
CA ILE A 56 -1.73 -3.48 -1.63
C ILE A 56 -1.43 -4.53 -2.70
N VAL A 57 -1.61 -5.79 -2.33
CA VAL A 57 -1.43 -6.93 -3.23
C VAL A 57 -2.78 -7.27 -3.85
N VAL A 58 -2.86 -7.27 -5.18
CA VAL A 58 -4.09 -7.55 -5.94
C VAL A 58 -3.97 -8.84 -6.74
N PRO A 59 -5.05 -9.62 -6.90
CA PRO A 59 -4.99 -10.96 -7.46
C PRO A 59 -4.82 -11.00 -8.98
N ASN A 60 -5.19 -9.93 -9.71
CA ASN A 60 -5.11 -9.92 -11.17
C ASN A 60 -4.95 -8.51 -11.76
N ARG A 61 -4.68 -8.45 -13.07
CA ARG A 61 -4.47 -7.20 -13.80
C ARG A 61 -5.74 -6.34 -13.92
N HIS A 62 -6.93 -6.97 -13.97
CA HIS A 62 -8.20 -6.23 -14.07
C HIS A 62 -8.43 -5.38 -12.81
N VAL A 63 -8.33 -5.99 -11.62
CA VAL A 63 -8.39 -5.28 -10.33
C VAL A 63 -7.27 -4.24 -10.24
N SER A 64 -6.05 -4.57 -10.67
CA SER A 64 -4.93 -3.61 -10.72
C SER A 64 -5.25 -2.37 -11.57
N HIS A 65 -5.95 -2.53 -12.70
CA HIS A 65 -6.34 -1.43 -13.57
C HIS A 65 -7.45 -0.56 -12.96
N GLU A 66 -8.46 -1.19 -12.36
CA GLU A 66 -9.53 -0.49 -11.66
C GLU A 66 -8.98 0.38 -10.53
N LEU A 67 -8.02 -0.16 -9.75
CA LEU A 67 -7.46 0.54 -8.60
C LEU A 67 -6.31 1.49 -8.95
N LYS A 68 -5.83 1.47 -10.21
CA LYS A 68 -4.65 2.24 -10.65
C LYS A 68 -4.80 3.73 -10.41
N TYR A 69 -6.01 4.28 -10.55
CA TYR A 69 -6.27 5.70 -10.35
C TYR A 69 -5.97 6.14 -8.90
N TYR A 70 -6.33 5.31 -7.92
CA TYR A 70 -6.16 5.64 -6.51
C TYR A 70 -4.69 5.76 -6.09
N LYS A 71 -3.77 5.09 -6.80
CA LYS A 71 -2.31 5.27 -6.60
C LYS A 71 -1.87 6.73 -6.70
N TYR A 72 -2.55 7.54 -7.51
CA TYR A 72 -2.23 8.95 -7.72
C TYR A 72 -3.04 9.89 -6.81
N ALA A 73 -4.20 9.42 -6.32
CA ALA A 73 -5.09 10.22 -5.49
C ALA A 73 -4.78 10.11 -3.97
N ILE A 74 -4.13 9.01 -3.58
CA ILE A 74 -3.80 8.65 -2.21
C ILE A 74 -2.29 8.47 -2.11
N SER A 75 -1.65 9.19 -1.20
CA SER A 75 -0.22 9.01 -0.91
C SER A 75 -0.02 7.79 -0.01
N ARG A 76 1.22 7.30 0.07
CA ARG A 76 1.62 6.16 0.91
C ARG A 76 1.01 4.81 0.55
N ILE A 77 0.35 4.68 -0.61
CA ILE A 77 -0.10 3.37 -1.11
C ILE A 77 0.69 2.93 -2.34
N SER A 78 0.95 1.63 -2.43
CA SER A 78 1.62 0.99 -3.57
C SER A 78 0.89 -0.27 -3.95
N PHE A 79 0.95 -0.66 -5.23
CA PHE A 79 0.25 -1.85 -5.73
C PHE A 79 1.24 -2.88 -6.26
N LEU A 80 0.98 -4.15 -5.96
CA LEU A 80 1.66 -5.31 -6.55
C LEU A 80 0.61 -6.29 -7.04
N THR A 81 0.77 -6.80 -8.25
CA THR A 81 -0.09 -7.89 -8.75
C THR A 81 0.53 -9.24 -8.40
N ASN A 82 -0.18 -10.04 -7.61
CA ASN A 82 0.17 -11.43 -7.33
C ASN A 82 -0.91 -12.35 -7.93
N PRO A 83 -0.66 -13.01 -9.08
CA PRO A 83 -1.63 -13.90 -9.71
C PRO A 83 -1.96 -15.15 -8.88
N TYR A 84 -1.17 -15.45 -7.84
CA TYR A 84 -1.42 -16.54 -6.91
C TYR A 84 -2.28 -16.11 -5.72
N ALA A 85 -2.54 -14.81 -5.55
CA ALA A 85 -3.45 -14.35 -4.52
C ALA A 85 -4.90 -14.72 -4.86
N ASP A 86 -5.64 -15.05 -3.81
CA ASP A 86 -7.07 -15.37 -3.82
C ASP A 86 -7.93 -14.10 -3.70
N GLN A 87 -7.46 -13.11 -2.95
CA GLN A 87 -8.12 -11.83 -2.72
C GLN A 87 -7.10 -10.69 -2.59
N ILE A 88 -7.59 -9.49 -2.30
CA ILE A 88 -6.73 -8.34 -2.00
C ILE A 88 -6.13 -8.51 -0.61
N HIS A 89 -4.84 -8.22 -0.46
CA HIS A 89 -4.12 -8.25 0.81
C HIS A 89 -3.35 -6.95 1.02
N ILE A 90 -3.09 -6.58 2.28
CA ILE A 90 -2.26 -5.40 2.60
C ILE A 90 -1.07 -5.78 3.47
N TYR A 91 0.06 -5.11 3.26
CA TYR A 91 1.31 -5.33 3.97
C TYR A 91 2.07 -4.02 4.16
N ASP A 92 3.02 -4.00 5.09
CA ASP A 92 4.03 -2.94 5.11
C ASP A 92 4.98 -3.12 3.92
N LEU A 93 5.09 -2.08 3.08
CA LEU A 93 6.00 -2.09 1.94
C LEU A 93 7.46 -2.28 2.36
N LYS A 94 7.84 -1.83 3.56
CA LYS A 94 9.18 -2.01 4.11
C LYS A 94 9.49 -3.48 4.36
N GLU A 95 8.54 -4.22 4.93
CA GLU A 95 8.67 -5.67 5.14
C GLU A 95 8.79 -6.41 3.81
N TRP A 96 7.95 -6.06 2.84
CA TRP A 96 8.06 -6.59 1.48
C TRP A 96 9.46 -6.39 0.88
N LYS A 97 9.97 -5.15 0.91
CA LYS A 97 11.31 -4.82 0.37
C LYS A 97 12.41 -5.60 1.09
N SER A 98 12.32 -5.75 2.40
CA SER A 98 13.27 -6.53 3.20
C SER A 98 13.24 -8.00 2.79
N ALA A 99 12.06 -8.59 2.63
CA ALA A 99 11.89 -9.98 2.22
C ALA A 99 12.35 -10.23 0.78
N SER A 100 12.14 -9.29 -0.14
CA SER A 100 12.42 -9.46 -1.57
C SER A 100 13.79 -8.96 -2.04
N GLY A 101 14.45 -8.06 -1.29
CA GLY A 101 15.58 -7.25 -1.77
C GLY A 101 16.78 -8.03 -2.30
N ASN A 102 17.07 -9.21 -1.73
CA ASN A 102 18.20 -10.06 -2.12
C ASN A 102 17.76 -11.29 -2.95
N LYS A 103 16.51 -11.32 -3.44
CA LYS A 103 15.95 -12.47 -4.17
C LYS A 103 15.95 -12.24 -5.67
N THR A 104 16.22 -13.30 -6.43
CA THR A 104 16.03 -13.28 -7.89
C THR A 104 14.55 -13.23 -8.25
N GLN A 105 14.23 -12.85 -9.49
CA GLN A 105 12.85 -12.86 -9.98
C GLN A 105 12.17 -14.23 -9.87
N PHE A 106 12.94 -15.32 -10.02
CA PHE A 106 12.42 -16.67 -9.84
C PHE A 106 12.08 -16.94 -8.37
N GLN A 107 12.99 -16.61 -7.45
CA GLN A 107 12.76 -16.76 -6.01
C GLN A 107 11.58 -15.90 -5.52
N ILE A 108 11.41 -14.68 -6.04
CA ILE A 108 10.26 -13.83 -5.75
C ILE A 108 8.97 -14.50 -6.26
N ARG A 109 8.97 -15.05 -7.47
CA ARG A 109 7.81 -15.78 -8.01
C ARG A 109 7.44 -17.00 -7.17
N GLU A 110 8.41 -17.79 -6.72
CA GLU A 110 8.14 -18.92 -5.82
C GLU A 110 7.60 -18.46 -4.46
N MET A 111 8.18 -17.40 -3.88
CA MET A 111 7.71 -16.82 -2.61
C MET A 111 6.26 -16.35 -2.70
N LEU A 112 5.86 -15.72 -3.81
CA LEU A 112 4.51 -15.22 -4.03
C LEU A 112 3.44 -16.31 -4.14
N LYS A 113 3.82 -17.59 -4.28
CA LYS A 113 2.85 -18.70 -4.31
C LYS A 113 2.29 -19.06 -2.93
N THR A 114 3.00 -18.71 -1.86
CA THR A 114 2.65 -19.12 -0.48
C THR A 114 2.76 -17.98 0.54
N SER A 115 3.34 -16.85 0.16
CA SER A 115 3.49 -15.66 1.00
C SER A 115 2.82 -14.45 0.35
N PHE A 116 2.59 -13.39 1.12
CA PHE A 116 1.99 -12.14 0.64
C PHE A 116 0.68 -12.37 -0.13
N GLY A 117 -0.24 -13.13 0.50
CA GLY A 117 -1.55 -13.46 -0.05
C GLY A 117 -1.53 -14.64 -1.02
N GLY A 118 -0.35 -15.19 -1.34
CA GLY A 118 -0.21 -16.33 -2.22
C GLY A 118 -0.85 -17.59 -1.68
N VAL A 119 -1.71 -18.22 -2.49
CA VAL A 119 -2.24 -19.55 -2.25
C VAL A 119 -1.71 -20.49 -3.33
N LYS A 120 -1.18 -21.67 -2.93
CA LYS A 120 -0.65 -22.65 -3.87
C LYS A 120 -1.79 -23.19 -4.73
N LYS A 121 -1.95 -22.63 -5.93
CA LYS A 121 -2.93 -23.11 -6.90
C LYS A 121 -2.46 -24.45 -7.42
N THR A 122 -3.20 -25.52 -7.11
CA THR A 122 -3.04 -26.80 -7.79
C THR A 122 -3.41 -26.58 -9.25
N ILE A 123 -2.45 -26.77 -10.15
CA ILE A 123 -2.75 -26.91 -11.57
C ILE A 123 -3.58 -28.20 -11.65
N LYS A 124 -4.89 -28.07 -11.82
CA LYS A 124 -5.66 -29.22 -12.31
C LYS A 124 -5.16 -29.42 -13.73
N GLU A 125 -4.39 -30.49 -13.94
CA GLU A 125 -4.15 -31.01 -15.28
C GLU A 125 -5.53 -31.34 -15.86
N SER A 126 -5.93 -30.51 -16.82
CA SER A 126 -7.13 -30.68 -17.65
C SER A 126 -6.82 -31.58 -18.82
#